data_AF-A0A2E0RZE6-F1
#
_entry.id   AF-A0A2E0RZE6-F1
#
_cell.length_a   1.000
_cell.length_b   1.000
_cell.length_c   1.000
_cell.angle_alpha   90.00
_cell.angle_beta   90.00
_cell.angle_gamma   90.00
#
_symmetry.space_group_name_H-M   'P 1'
#
loop_
_entity.id
_entity.type
_entity.pdbx_description
1 polymer ?
#
loop_
_entity_poly.entity_id
_entity_poly.type
_entity_poly.pdbx_seq_one_letter_code
_entity_poly.pdbx_strand_id
1 'polypeptide(L)'
;MTYRLKLFFKILLTSIFILCIPVFLVTSNVRWVIDTPLLYSYGFDKYDTAARTGIERPELIKAGKLFRDYFNNDQELLQVRVVQNGVLRNLYNAKEIAHMVDVKDLVQGVFDTQIYLGIFLATFVGLGFLIYRLKWLRILGELIALGGMLTLALVVFVGLLSLIGFDKLFLAFHIISFDNNLWQLDPRRDMLLIMFPEGFFFDATMWIVGATVVQAGILCLYKCWIWMKKLRLKI
;
A
#
# COMPACT_ATOMS: atom_id res chain seq x y z
N MET A 1 -35.18 -9.92 20.15
CA MET A 1 -33.82 -9.32 20.29
C MET A 1 -33.87 -8.15 21.26
N THR A 2 -33.23 -8.25 22.42
CA THR A 2 -33.23 -7.21 23.46
C THR A 2 -32.56 -5.92 22.96
N TYR A 3 -32.97 -4.76 23.49
CA TYR A 3 -32.42 -3.45 23.10
C TYR A 3 -30.89 -3.40 23.21
N ARG A 4 -30.33 -4.00 24.27
CA ARG A 4 -28.88 -4.10 24.50
C ARG A 4 -28.17 -4.84 23.36
N LEU A 5 -28.77 -5.91 22.84
CA LEU A 5 -28.20 -6.69 21.75
C LEU A 5 -28.20 -5.91 20.42
N LYS A 6 -29.27 -5.16 20.12
CA LYS A 6 -29.32 -4.25 18.95
C LYS A 6 -28.24 -3.16 19.01
N LEU A 7 -28.07 -2.55 20.19
CA LEU A 7 -27.08 -1.51 20.40
C LEU A 7 -25.66 -2.04 20.24
N PHE A 8 -25.37 -3.22 20.80
CA PHE A 8 -24.08 -3.89 20.66
C PHE A 8 -23.71 -4.12 19.18
N PHE A 9 -24.60 -4.74 18.40
CA PHE A 9 -24.35 -4.99 16.97
C PHE A 9 -24.12 -3.69 16.18
N LYS A 10 -24.87 -2.63 16.48
CA LYS A 10 -24.68 -1.34 15.84
C LYS A 10 -23.28 -0.79 16.11
N ILE A 11 -22.86 -0.77 17.38
CA ILE A 11 -21.54 -0.27 17.78
C ILE A 11 -20.45 -1.10 17.08
N LEU A 12 -20.54 -2.42 17.16
CA LEU A 12 -19.60 -3.34 16.53
C LEU A 12 -19.45 -3.07 15.04
N LEU A 13 -20.56 -2.99 14.30
CA LEU A 13 -20.52 -2.79 12.86
C LEU A 13 -19.95 -1.42 12.48
N THR A 14 -20.30 -0.35 13.21
CA THR A 14 -19.73 0.97 12.97
C THR A 14 -18.24 1.04 13.29
N SER A 15 -17.79 0.32 14.33
CA SER A 15 -16.37 0.24 14.67
C SER A 15 -15.60 -0.52 13.59
N ILE A 16 -16.13 -1.64 13.10
CA ILE A 16 -15.54 -2.39 11.98
C ILE A 16 -15.43 -1.48 10.76
N PHE A 17 -16.49 -0.75 10.39
CA PHE A 17 -16.45 0.20 9.28
C PHE A 17 -15.32 1.23 9.41
N ILE A 18 -15.17 1.84 10.60
CA ILE A 18 -14.10 2.82 10.88
C ILE A 18 -12.71 2.16 10.75
N LEU A 19 -12.53 0.95 11.28
CA LEU A 19 -11.25 0.22 11.22
C LEU A 19 -10.89 -0.24 9.80
N CYS A 20 -11.89 -0.52 8.96
CA CYS A 20 -11.67 -0.90 7.56
C CYS A 20 -11.12 0.25 6.71
N ILE A 21 -11.39 1.52 7.05
CA ILE A 21 -10.96 2.68 6.25
C ILE A 21 -9.43 2.79 6.18
N PRO A 22 -8.66 2.80 7.28
CA PRO A 22 -7.20 2.82 7.22
C PRO A 22 -6.63 1.67 6.39
N VAL A 23 -7.10 0.44 6.61
CA VAL A 23 -6.59 -0.74 5.91
C VAL A 23 -6.89 -0.63 4.42
N PHE A 24 -8.12 -0.26 4.03
CA PHE A 24 -8.51 -0.10 2.65
C PHE A 24 -7.70 0.97 1.91
N LEU A 25 -7.47 2.13 2.55
CA LEU A 25 -6.68 3.20 1.93
C LEU A 25 -5.21 2.81 1.77
N VAL A 26 -4.61 2.20 2.80
CA VAL A 26 -3.21 1.75 2.74
C VAL A 26 -3.04 0.66 1.67
N THR A 27 -3.89 -0.38 1.64
CA THR A 27 -3.78 -1.43 0.62
C THR A 27 -4.04 -0.92 -0.80
N SER A 28 -4.95 0.05 -0.97
CA SER A 28 -5.17 0.71 -2.26
C SER A 28 -3.94 1.48 -2.73
N ASN A 29 -3.27 2.20 -1.82
CA ASN A 29 -2.06 2.96 -2.16
C ASN A 29 -0.84 2.05 -2.36
N VAL A 30 -0.72 0.95 -1.62
CA VAL A 30 0.29 -0.09 -1.87
C VAL A 30 0.14 -0.63 -3.29
N ARG A 31 -1.08 -1.03 -3.69
CA ARG A 31 -1.35 -1.50 -5.05
C ARG A 31 -1.00 -0.46 -6.11
N TRP A 32 -1.42 0.80 -5.91
CA TRP A 32 -1.06 1.89 -6.81
C TRP A 32 0.46 2.08 -6.94
N VAL A 33 1.21 2.04 -5.83
CA VAL A 33 2.67 2.22 -5.82
C VAL A 33 3.38 1.03 -6.48
N ILE A 34 2.89 -0.20 -6.32
CA ILE A 34 3.41 -1.38 -7.03
C ILE A 34 3.14 -1.25 -8.54
N ASP A 35 1.96 -0.83 -8.95
CA ASP A 35 1.56 -0.83 -10.36
C ASP A 35 2.05 0.39 -11.14
N THR A 36 2.43 1.49 -10.47
CA THR A 36 2.79 2.73 -11.16
C THR A 36 4.17 2.67 -11.82
N PRO A 37 4.29 2.94 -13.14
CA PRO A 37 5.59 3.01 -13.80
C PRO A 37 6.53 4.07 -13.25
N LEU A 38 5.97 5.13 -12.68
CA LEU A 38 6.71 6.31 -12.22
C LEU A 38 7.68 5.98 -11.09
N LEU A 39 7.29 5.12 -10.14
CA LEU A 39 8.16 4.71 -9.03
C LEU A 39 9.43 4.04 -9.56
N TYR A 40 9.27 3.13 -10.53
CA TYR A 40 10.37 2.37 -11.11
C TYR A 40 11.31 3.26 -11.90
N SER A 41 10.78 4.09 -12.81
CA SER A 41 11.63 5.02 -13.56
C SER A 41 12.35 6.01 -12.64
N TYR A 42 11.65 6.57 -11.65
CA TYR A 42 12.24 7.46 -10.65
C TYR A 42 13.33 6.75 -9.84
N GLY A 43 13.07 5.53 -9.38
CA GLY A 43 14.01 4.73 -8.62
C GLY A 43 15.27 4.39 -9.42
N PHE A 44 15.11 3.96 -10.67
CA PHE A 44 16.25 3.64 -11.52
C PHE A 44 17.15 4.84 -11.78
N ASP A 45 16.55 6.02 -11.96
CA ASP A 45 17.29 7.27 -12.16
C ASP A 45 17.93 7.75 -10.85
N LYS A 46 17.21 7.71 -9.72
CA LYS A 46 17.70 8.17 -8.41
C LYS A 46 18.84 7.33 -7.86
N TYR A 47 18.78 6.01 -8.05
CA TYR A 47 19.76 5.06 -7.49
C TYR A 47 20.84 4.64 -8.48
N ASP A 48 20.94 5.34 -9.62
CA ASP A 48 21.90 5.07 -10.69
C ASP A 48 21.96 3.60 -11.08
N THR A 49 20.78 2.98 -11.20
CA THR A 49 20.64 1.54 -11.39
C THR A 49 21.32 1.09 -12.68
N ALA A 50 21.33 1.94 -13.72
CA ALA A 50 22.00 1.64 -14.98
C ALA A 50 23.51 1.42 -14.78
N ALA A 51 24.19 2.33 -14.08
CA ALA A 51 25.62 2.16 -13.80
C ALA A 51 25.90 0.98 -12.86
N ARG A 52 25.05 0.75 -11.86
CA ARG A 52 25.23 -0.33 -10.88
C ARG A 52 24.97 -1.72 -11.45
N THR A 53 24.16 -1.84 -12.49
CA THR A 53 23.77 -3.14 -13.09
C THR A 53 24.41 -3.39 -14.45
N GLY A 54 24.89 -2.37 -15.17
CA GLY A 54 25.30 -2.50 -16.57
C GLY A 54 24.12 -2.79 -17.52
N ILE A 55 22.90 -2.40 -17.11
CA ILE A 55 21.69 -2.52 -17.92
C ILE A 55 21.32 -1.13 -18.40
N GLU A 56 21.16 -0.99 -19.71
CA GLU A 56 20.78 0.30 -20.29
C GLU A 56 19.36 0.70 -19.85
N ARG A 57 19.14 2.00 -19.71
CA ARG A 57 17.87 2.55 -19.20
C ARG A 57 16.61 2.01 -19.91
N PRO A 58 16.57 1.86 -21.26
CA PRO A 58 15.40 1.26 -21.92
C PRO A 58 15.11 -0.18 -21.45
N GLU A 59 16.16 -0.99 -21.25
CA GLU A 59 16.03 -2.35 -20.73
C GLU A 59 15.64 -2.36 -19.24
N LEU A 60 16.06 -1.38 -18.44
CA LEU A 60 15.56 -1.21 -17.06
C LEU A 60 14.07 -0.87 -17.03
N ILE A 61 13.59 0.02 -17.92
CA ILE A 61 12.16 0.35 -18.01
C ILE A 61 11.34 -0.89 -18.39
N LYS A 62 11.84 -1.71 -19.33
CA LYS A 62 11.27 -3.01 -19.66
C LYS A 62 11.31 -3.98 -18.49
N ALA A 63 12.42 -4.05 -17.76
CA ALA A 63 12.56 -4.88 -16.56
C ALA A 63 11.52 -4.51 -15.50
N GLY A 64 11.36 -3.21 -15.23
CA GLY A 64 10.35 -2.69 -14.31
C GLY A 64 8.93 -3.02 -14.76
N LYS A 65 8.63 -2.97 -16.07
CA LYS A 65 7.33 -3.42 -16.58
C LYS A 65 7.10 -4.90 -16.31
N LEU A 66 8.04 -5.78 -16.67
CA LEU A 66 7.93 -7.22 -16.44
C LEU A 66 7.78 -7.55 -14.94
N PHE A 67 8.48 -6.82 -14.08
CA PHE A 67 8.40 -6.95 -12.63
C PHE A 67 7.01 -6.58 -12.10
N ARG A 68 6.39 -5.50 -12.59
CA ARG A 68 5.02 -5.12 -12.23
C ARG A 68 3.97 -6.09 -12.77
N ASP A 69 4.14 -6.50 -14.03
CA ASP A 69 3.23 -7.43 -14.70
C ASP A 69 3.17 -8.77 -13.95
N TYR A 70 4.29 -9.21 -13.35
CA TYR A 70 4.37 -10.45 -12.56
C TYR A 70 3.36 -10.51 -11.40
N PHE A 71 3.11 -9.41 -10.71
CA PHE A 71 2.11 -9.37 -9.63
C PHE A 71 0.66 -9.45 -10.13
N ASN A 72 0.44 -9.20 -11.42
CA ASN A 72 -0.88 -9.06 -12.04
C ASN A 72 -1.17 -10.15 -13.08
N ASN A 73 -0.34 -11.21 -13.15
CA ASN A 73 -0.49 -12.30 -14.11
C ASN A 73 -0.47 -13.67 -13.43
N ASP A 74 -0.70 -14.72 -14.21
CA ASP A 74 -0.76 -16.11 -13.71
C ASP A 74 0.61 -16.82 -13.74
N GLN A 75 1.71 -16.11 -13.99
CA GLN A 75 3.04 -16.73 -14.01
C GLN A 75 3.49 -17.07 -12.59
N GLU A 76 3.85 -18.32 -12.33
CA GLU A 76 4.36 -18.74 -11.01
C GLU A 76 5.74 -18.11 -10.73
N LEU A 77 6.64 -18.15 -11.71
CA LEU A 77 8.02 -17.69 -11.57
C LEU A 77 8.24 -16.34 -12.25
N LEU A 78 8.96 -15.45 -11.56
CA LEU A 78 9.38 -14.18 -12.11
C LEU A 78 10.37 -14.38 -13.28
N GLN A 79 10.01 -13.90 -14.46
CA GLN A 79 10.86 -13.94 -15.66
C GLN A 79 11.14 -12.54 -16.18
N VAL A 80 12.34 -12.03 -15.91
CA VAL A 80 12.78 -10.71 -16.37
C VAL A 80 13.96 -10.88 -17.32
N ARG A 81 13.65 -11.01 -18.61
CA ARG A 81 14.65 -11.17 -19.67
C ARG A 81 15.05 -9.82 -20.25
N VAL A 82 16.30 -9.44 -20.02
CA VAL A 82 16.87 -8.15 -20.43
C VAL A 82 18.24 -8.32 -21.06
N VAL A 83 18.63 -7.34 -21.87
CA VAL A 83 20.00 -7.22 -22.38
C VAL A 83 20.86 -6.51 -21.34
N GLN A 84 21.85 -7.22 -20.81
CA GLN A 84 22.83 -6.70 -19.85
C GLN A 84 24.22 -6.88 -20.45
N ASN A 85 24.96 -5.78 -20.65
CA ASN A 85 26.26 -5.78 -21.33
C ASN A 85 26.24 -6.51 -22.69
N GLY A 86 25.20 -6.28 -23.51
CA GLY A 86 25.03 -6.90 -24.83
C GLY A 86 24.54 -8.35 -24.84
N VAL A 87 24.31 -8.97 -23.67
CA VAL A 87 23.86 -10.36 -23.56
C VAL A 87 22.45 -10.43 -23.01
N LEU A 88 21.55 -11.09 -23.74
CA LEU A 88 20.20 -11.40 -23.28
C LEU A 88 20.24 -12.51 -22.22
N ARG A 89 19.75 -12.23 -21.01
CA ARG A 89 19.70 -13.19 -19.90
C ARG A 89 18.47 -12.97 -19.03
N ASN A 90 18.11 -13.97 -18.24
CA ASN A 90 17.20 -13.74 -17.12
C ASN A 90 17.96 -12.98 -16.02
N LEU A 91 17.38 -11.91 -15.51
CA LEU A 91 18.06 -10.98 -14.60
C LEU A 91 18.33 -11.59 -13.23
N TYR A 92 17.38 -12.37 -12.72
CA TYR A 92 17.39 -12.90 -11.36
C TYR A 92 17.79 -14.38 -11.32
N ASN A 93 18.51 -14.75 -10.27
CA ASN A 93 18.92 -16.12 -10.00
C ASN A 93 17.81 -16.92 -9.30
N ALA A 94 18.03 -18.24 -9.13
CA ALA A 94 17.00 -19.14 -8.59
C ALA A 94 16.54 -18.77 -7.17
N LYS A 95 17.44 -18.28 -6.30
CA LYS A 95 17.10 -17.85 -4.94
C LYS A 95 16.24 -16.59 -4.95
N GLU A 96 16.61 -15.61 -5.77
CA GLU A 96 15.84 -14.37 -5.95
C GLU A 96 14.45 -14.65 -6.50
N ILE A 97 14.35 -15.55 -7.50
CA ILE A 97 13.05 -15.97 -8.05
C ILE A 97 12.20 -16.66 -6.99
N ALA A 98 12.77 -17.57 -6.20
CA ALA A 98 12.05 -18.24 -5.13
C ALA A 98 11.54 -17.25 -4.08
N HIS A 99 12.36 -16.27 -3.68
CA HIS A 99 11.90 -15.18 -2.80
C HIS A 99 10.75 -14.38 -3.42
N MET A 100 10.80 -14.12 -4.73
CA MET A 100 9.75 -13.38 -5.42
C MET A 100 8.42 -14.14 -5.50
N VAL A 101 8.40 -15.48 -5.38
CA VAL A 101 7.17 -16.26 -5.20
C VAL A 101 6.51 -15.89 -3.87
N ASP A 102 7.26 -15.90 -2.76
CA ASP A 102 6.75 -15.49 -1.45
C ASP A 102 6.23 -14.04 -1.47
N VAL A 103 6.96 -13.14 -2.15
CA VAL A 103 6.56 -11.73 -2.30
C VAL A 103 5.28 -11.62 -3.14
N LYS A 104 5.11 -12.45 -4.18
CA LYS A 104 3.89 -12.45 -4.99
C LYS A 104 2.67 -12.85 -4.18
N ASP A 105 2.77 -13.91 -3.37
CA ASP A 105 1.67 -14.35 -2.51
C ASP A 105 1.29 -13.26 -1.50
N LEU A 106 2.29 -12.59 -0.89
CA LEU A 106 2.05 -11.46 0.00
C LEU A 106 1.34 -10.30 -0.71
N VAL A 107 1.79 -9.92 -1.91
CA VAL A 107 1.18 -8.84 -2.71
C VAL A 107 -0.24 -9.21 -3.14
N GLN A 108 -0.49 -10.45 -3.54
CA GLN A 108 -1.84 -10.92 -3.86
C GLN A 108 -2.76 -10.89 -2.63
N GLY A 109 -2.27 -11.28 -1.46
CA GLY A 109 -3.02 -11.13 -0.20
C GLY A 109 -3.40 -9.68 0.12
N VAL A 110 -2.52 -8.72 -0.20
CA VAL A 110 -2.83 -7.28 -0.10
C VAL A 110 -3.94 -6.88 -1.08
N PHE A 111 -3.88 -7.36 -2.33
CA PHE A 111 -4.88 -7.05 -3.36
C PHE A 111 -6.24 -7.65 -3.01
N ASP A 112 -6.28 -8.88 -2.54
CA ASP A 112 -7.50 -9.54 -2.09
C ASP A 112 -8.11 -8.81 -0.89
N THR A 113 -7.28 -8.45 0.10
CA THR A 113 -7.72 -7.65 1.26
C THR A 113 -8.33 -6.33 0.82
N GLN A 114 -7.69 -5.63 -0.13
CA GLN A 114 -8.22 -4.39 -0.71
C GLN A 114 -9.61 -4.60 -1.34
N ILE A 115 -9.78 -5.66 -2.13
CA ILE A 115 -11.05 -5.99 -2.81
C ILE A 115 -12.15 -6.31 -1.80
N TYR A 116 -11.90 -7.22 -0.84
CA TYR A 116 -12.89 -7.61 0.15
C TYR A 116 -13.33 -6.45 1.04
N LEU A 117 -12.38 -5.60 1.46
CA LEU A 117 -12.71 -4.38 2.21
C LEU A 117 -13.49 -3.38 1.36
N GLY A 118 -13.14 -3.22 0.08
CA GLY A 118 -13.89 -2.37 -0.85
C GLY A 118 -15.34 -2.82 -1.00
N ILE A 119 -15.57 -4.12 -1.20
CA ILE A 119 -16.92 -4.72 -1.27
C ILE A 119 -17.69 -4.48 0.04
N PHE A 120 -17.05 -4.72 1.19
CA PHE A 120 -17.67 -4.49 2.50
C PHE A 120 -18.07 -3.02 2.70
N LEU A 121 -17.15 -2.07 2.45
CA LEU A 121 -17.39 -0.64 2.59
C LEU A 121 -18.51 -0.17 1.64
N ALA A 122 -18.48 -0.59 0.38
CA ALA A 122 -19.51 -0.27 -0.61
C ALA A 122 -20.88 -0.83 -0.20
N THR A 123 -20.93 -2.08 0.27
CA THR A 123 -22.15 -2.73 0.75
C THR A 123 -22.70 -2.02 1.98
N PHE A 124 -21.85 -1.66 2.94
CA PHE A 124 -22.24 -0.92 4.14
C PHE A 124 -22.83 0.45 3.79
N VAL A 125 -22.18 1.19 2.87
CA VAL A 125 -22.67 2.48 2.39
C VAL A 125 -24.01 2.33 1.66
N GLY A 126 -24.11 1.36 0.74
CA GLY A 126 -25.30 1.12 -0.07
C GLY A 126 -26.51 0.70 0.76
N LEU A 127 -26.34 -0.28 1.66
CA LEU A 127 -27.41 -0.72 2.56
C LEU A 127 -27.85 0.40 3.52
N GLY A 128 -26.91 1.16 4.07
CA GLY A 128 -27.22 2.32 4.90
C GLY A 128 -28.07 3.35 4.16
N PHE A 129 -27.76 3.60 2.89
CA PHE A 129 -28.54 4.52 2.04
C PHE A 129 -29.93 3.97 1.72
N LEU A 130 -30.06 2.68 1.42
CA LEU A 130 -31.36 2.04 1.14
C LEU A 130 -32.31 2.13 2.35
N ILE A 131 -31.78 1.93 3.56
CA ILE A 131 -32.58 1.90 4.80
C ILE A 131 -32.88 3.32 5.30
N TYR A 132 -31.87 4.20 5.38
CA TYR A 132 -31.99 5.50 6.07
C TYR A 132 -32.06 6.71 5.11
N ARG A 133 -31.92 6.49 3.79
CA ARG A 133 -32.00 7.52 2.74
C ARG A 133 -31.08 8.71 3.05
N LEU A 134 -31.53 9.94 2.83
CA LEU A 134 -30.73 11.16 3.05
C LEU A 134 -30.25 11.34 4.50
N LYS A 135 -30.93 10.74 5.49
CA LYS A 135 -30.47 10.78 6.89
C LYS A 135 -29.16 10.00 7.07
N TRP A 136 -28.88 9.03 6.19
CA TRP A 136 -27.64 8.26 6.19
C TRP A 136 -26.41 9.12 5.94
N LEU A 137 -26.51 10.10 5.03
CA LEU A 137 -25.37 10.91 4.61
C LEU A 137 -24.68 11.63 5.77
N ARG A 138 -25.46 12.09 6.75
CA ARG A 138 -24.92 12.70 7.97
C ARG A 138 -24.15 11.68 8.81
N ILE A 139 -24.71 10.50 9.05
CA ILE A 139 -24.07 9.45 9.85
C ILE A 139 -22.81 8.96 9.13
N LEU A 140 -22.91 8.72 7.83
CA LEU A 140 -21.79 8.29 6.99
C LEU A 140 -20.64 9.30 7.02
N GLY A 141 -20.92 10.60 6.90
CA GLY A 141 -19.90 11.66 6.98
C GLY A 141 -19.17 11.66 8.33
N GLU A 142 -19.87 11.40 9.43
CA GLU A 142 -19.26 11.26 10.76
C GLU A 142 -18.34 10.03 10.84
N LEU A 143 -18.78 8.87 10.33
CA LEU A 143 -18.00 7.63 10.33
C LEU A 143 -16.76 7.72 9.43
N ILE A 144 -16.92 8.27 8.22
CA ILE A 144 -15.82 8.48 7.27
C ILE A 144 -14.78 9.42 7.85
N ALA A 145 -15.20 10.52 8.49
CA ALA A 145 -14.26 11.45 9.09
C ALA A 145 -13.54 10.86 10.31
N LEU A 146 -14.21 10.03 11.12
CA LEU A 146 -13.55 9.26 12.20
C LEU A 146 -12.52 8.28 11.63
N GLY A 147 -12.87 7.54 10.57
CA GLY A 147 -11.95 6.68 9.84
C GLY A 147 -10.75 7.45 9.30
N GLY A 148 -10.99 8.60 8.66
CA GLY A 148 -9.94 9.48 8.16
C GLY A 148 -9.00 10.00 9.24
N MET A 149 -9.52 10.42 10.40
CA MET A 149 -8.67 10.84 11.52
C MET A 149 -7.82 9.69 12.07
N LEU A 150 -8.41 8.49 12.18
CA LEU A 150 -7.68 7.29 12.58
C LEU A 150 -6.57 6.95 11.56
N THR A 151 -6.88 6.97 10.27
CA THR A 151 -5.91 6.75 9.20
C THR A 151 -4.77 7.76 9.28
N LEU A 152 -5.09 9.04 9.45
CA LEU A 152 -4.10 10.11 9.53
C LEU A 152 -3.16 9.89 10.73
N ALA A 153 -3.69 9.56 11.91
CA ALA A 153 -2.89 9.28 13.09
C ALA A 153 -1.95 8.08 12.88
N LEU A 154 -2.46 6.97 12.33
CA LEU A 154 -1.67 5.76 12.09
C LEU A 154 -0.58 5.98 11.04
N VAL A 155 -0.91 6.63 9.93
CA VAL A 155 0.04 6.81 8.82
C VAL A 155 1.10 7.86 9.14
N VAL A 156 0.74 8.94 9.85
CA VAL A 156 1.74 9.89 10.34
C VAL A 156 2.69 9.21 11.32
N PHE A 157 2.16 8.37 12.23
CA PHE A 157 3.00 7.61 13.15
C PHE A 157 3.97 6.69 12.42
N VAL A 158 3.48 5.87 11.48
CA VAL A 158 4.34 4.98 10.66
C VAL A 158 5.34 5.78 9.84
N GLY A 159 4.92 6.88 9.21
CA GLY A 159 5.79 7.75 8.43
C GLY A 159 6.93 8.34 9.26
N LEU A 160 6.64 8.79 10.49
CA LEU A 160 7.67 9.26 11.42
C LEU A 160 8.64 8.16 11.83
N LEU A 161 8.16 6.93 12.09
CA LEU A 161 9.03 5.80 12.38
C LEU A 161 9.95 5.47 11.18
N SER A 162 9.41 5.52 9.96
CA SER A 162 10.20 5.32 8.73
C SER A 162 11.28 6.39 8.56
N LEU A 163 11.04 7.64 8.96
CA LEU A 163 12.06 8.69 8.90
C LEU A 163 13.21 8.49 9.89
N ILE A 164 12.97 7.80 11.01
CA ILE A 164 13.95 7.64 12.09
C ILE A 164 14.74 6.34 11.95
N GLY A 165 14.15 5.27 11.43
CA GLY A 165 14.78 3.95 11.38
C GLY A 165 14.13 3.01 10.36
N PHE A 166 14.18 3.38 9.08
CA PHE A 166 13.64 2.56 8.01
C PHE A 166 14.30 1.19 7.92
N ASP A 167 15.61 1.11 8.11
CA ASP A 167 16.40 -0.14 8.15
C ASP A 167 15.80 -1.18 9.10
N LYS A 168 15.45 -0.76 10.32
CA LYS A 168 14.85 -1.62 11.35
C LYS A 168 13.43 -2.04 10.99
N LEU A 169 12.65 -1.13 10.43
CA LEU A 169 11.29 -1.43 9.97
C LEU A 169 11.32 -2.41 8.79
N PHE A 170 12.24 -2.22 7.86
CA PHE A 170 12.42 -3.09 6.70
C PHE A 170 12.85 -4.49 7.15
N LEU A 171 13.78 -4.60 8.10
CA LEU A 171 14.14 -5.89 8.70
C LEU A 171 12.96 -6.54 9.43
N ALA A 172 12.23 -5.79 10.26
CA ALA A 172 11.07 -6.29 10.99
C ALA A 172 9.97 -6.80 10.04
N PHE A 173 9.73 -6.08 8.94
CA PHE A 173 8.83 -6.52 7.87
C PHE A 173 9.24 -7.89 7.34
N HIS A 174 10.51 -8.10 6.97
CA HIS A 174 10.96 -9.39 6.44
C HIS A 174 10.82 -10.53 7.45
N ILE A 175 11.15 -10.29 8.72
CA ILE A 175 11.01 -11.29 9.80
C ILE A 175 9.55 -11.69 10.03
N ILE A 176 8.62 -10.73 9.89
CA ILE A 176 7.18 -10.99 10.09
C ILE A 176 6.54 -11.62 8.85
N SER A 177 7.00 -11.25 7.66
CA SER A 177 6.40 -11.66 6.39
C SER A 177 6.91 -13.01 5.86
N PHE A 178 8.12 -13.43 6.23
CA PHE A 178 8.75 -14.62 5.67
C PHE A 178 9.31 -15.53 6.77
N ASP A 179 9.01 -16.83 6.68
CA ASP A 179 9.42 -17.86 7.63
C ASP A 179 10.69 -18.63 7.20
N ASN A 180 11.33 -18.19 6.12
CA ASN A 180 12.49 -18.81 5.49
C ASN A 180 13.64 -17.81 5.29
N ASN A 181 14.76 -18.24 4.68
CA ASN A 181 15.95 -17.40 4.46
C ASN A 181 16.12 -16.91 3.00
N LEU A 182 15.11 -17.06 2.15
CA LEU A 182 15.18 -16.67 0.72
C LEU A 182 15.35 -15.15 0.56
N TRP A 183 14.76 -14.37 1.45
CA TRP A 183 14.84 -12.91 1.48
C TRP A 183 16.22 -12.35 1.89
N GLN A 184 17.07 -13.16 2.52
CA GLN A 184 18.42 -12.74 2.93
C GLN A 184 19.37 -12.77 1.72
N LEU A 185 19.30 -11.73 0.90
CA LEU A 185 20.09 -11.56 -0.33
C LEU A 185 21.39 -10.78 -0.07
N ASP A 186 22.40 -10.98 -0.92
CA ASP A 186 23.69 -10.29 -0.89
C ASP A 186 23.68 -9.08 -1.85
N PRO A 187 23.76 -7.83 -1.34
CA PRO A 187 23.72 -6.63 -2.17
C PRO A 187 24.93 -6.48 -3.12
N ARG A 188 25.93 -7.36 -3.03
CA ARG A 188 27.08 -7.41 -3.95
C ARG A 188 26.86 -8.32 -5.15
N ARG A 189 25.86 -9.21 -5.10
CA ARG A 189 25.69 -10.29 -6.08
C ARG A 189 24.26 -10.39 -6.61
N ASP A 190 23.27 -10.19 -5.76
CA ASP A 190 21.86 -10.38 -6.08
C ASP A 190 21.30 -9.12 -6.77
N MET A 191 20.86 -9.29 -8.02
CA MET A 191 20.37 -8.20 -8.86
C MET A 191 19.13 -7.52 -8.29
N LEU A 192 18.29 -8.25 -7.56
CA LEU A 192 17.08 -7.74 -6.92
C LEU A 192 17.41 -6.62 -5.94
N LEU A 193 18.42 -6.80 -5.08
CA LEU A 193 18.86 -5.75 -4.14
C LEU A 193 19.65 -4.63 -4.81
N ILE A 194 20.36 -4.93 -5.90
CA ILE A 194 21.10 -3.90 -6.64
C ILE A 194 20.12 -2.99 -7.38
N MET A 195 19.06 -3.56 -7.97
CA MET A 195 18.02 -2.85 -8.71
C MET A 195 17.01 -2.15 -7.80
N PHE A 196 16.66 -2.77 -6.68
CA PHE A 196 15.76 -2.22 -5.66
C PHE A 196 16.49 -2.13 -4.32
N PRO A 197 17.40 -1.14 -4.15
CA PRO A 197 18.08 -0.95 -2.87
C PRO A 197 17.08 -0.53 -1.79
N GLU A 198 17.47 -0.62 -0.51
CA GLU A 198 16.63 -0.23 0.62
C GLU A 198 15.98 1.16 0.44
N GLY A 199 16.72 2.13 -0.09
CA GLY A 199 16.20 3.48 -0.37
C GLY A 199 15.02 3.48 -1.34
N PHE A 200 14.96 2.56 -2.30
CA PHE A 200 13.81 2.42 -3.20
C PHE A 200 12.53 2.07 -2.42
N PHE A 201 12.63 1.16 -1.46
CA PHE A 201 11.51 0.78 -0.59
C PHE A 201 11.15 1.88 0.39
N PHE A 202 12.11 2.67 0.85
CA PHE A 202 11.84 3.89 1.63
C PHE A 202 11.01 4.89 0.82
N ASP A 203 11.41 5.17 -0.42
CA ASP A 203 10.68 6.08 -1.30
C ASP A 203 9.27 5.57 -1.58
N ALA A 204 9.12 4.28 -1.89
CA ALA A 204 7.82 3.64 -2.07
C ALA A 204 6.93 3.83 -0.83
N THR A 205 7.50 3.61 0.37
CA THR A 205 6.80 3.82 1.65
C THR A 205 6.37 5.28 1.81
N MET A 206 7.23 6.25 1.47
CA MET A 206 6.90 7.67 1.54
C MET A 206 5.82 8.08 0.53
N TRP A 207 5.77 7.47 -0.66
CA TRP A 207 4.69 7.69 -1.62
C TRP A 207 3.35 7.17 -1.06
N ILE A 208 3.34 5.99 -0.44
CA ILE A 208 2.14 5.42 0.22
C ILE A 208 1.69 6.33 1.37
N VAL A 209 2.61 6.75 2.24
CA VAL A 209 2.33 7.67 3.36
C VAL A 209 1.74 8.97 2.83
N GLY A 210 2.39 9.62 1.85
CA GLY A 210 1.95 10.89 1.29
C GLY A 210 0.56 10.81 0.65
N ALA A 211 0.32 9.81 -0.20
CA ALA A 211 -0.98 9.59 -0.83
C ALA A 211 -2.09 9.35 0.22
N THR A 212 -1.78 8.54 1.24
CA THR A 212 -2.75 8.21 2.29
C THR A 212 -3.05 9.41 3.19
N VAL A 213 -2.05 10.25 3.51
CA VAL A 213 -2.25 11.50 4.26
C VAL A 213 -3.18 12.46 3.51
N VAL A 214 -2.99 12.63 2.20
CA VAL A 214 -3.87 13.47 1.37
C VAL A 214 -5.31 12.93 1.38
N GLN A 215 -5.49 11.63 1.14
CA GLN A 215 -6.81 11.00 1.17
C GLN A 215 -7.48 11.13 2.54
N ALA A 216 -6.76 10.82 3.63
CA ALA A 216 -7.25 10.95 4.99
C ALA A 216 -7.64 12.40 5.34
N GLY A 217 -6.85 13.38 4.87
CA GLY A 217 -7.15 14.81 5.00
C GLY A 217 -8.46 15.19 4.32
N ILE A 218 -8.70 14.67 3.10
CA ILE A 218 -9.97 14.86 2.38
C ILE A 218 -11.15 14.27 3.18
N LEU A 219 -11.00 13.06 3.72
CA LEU A 219 -12.05 12.43 4.54
C LEU A 219 -12.39 13.25 5.80
N CYS A 220 -11.43 13.99 6.35
CA CYS A 220 -11.62 14.84 7.53
C CYS A 220 -12.34 16.17 7.23
N LEU A 221 -12.45 16.60 5.97
CA LEU A 221 -13.02 17.92 5.60
C LEU A 221 -14.45 18.12 6.13
N TYR A 222 -15.25 17.06 6.19
CA TYR A 222 -16.61 17.12 6.73
C TYR A 222 -16.63 17.62 8.20
N LYS A 223 -15.73 17.10 9.04
CA LYS A 223 -15.60 17.53 10.44
C LYS A 223 -15.08 18.97 10.54
N CYS A 224 -14.09 19.32 9.72
CA CYS A 224 -13.57 20.69 9.65
C CYS A 224 -14.68 21.69 9.29
N TRP A 225 -15.53 21.37 8.31
CA TRP A 225 -16.64 22.23 7.90
C TRP A 225 -17.70 22.40 9.01
N ILE A 226 -18.10 21.32 9.68
CA ILE A 226 -19.03 21.38 10.82
C ILE A 226 -18.45 22.23 11.96
N TRP A 227 -17.16 22.04 12.26
CA TRP A 227 -16.48 22.81 13.31
C TRP A 227 -16.43 24.31 12.97
N MET A 228 -16.08 24.66 11.74
CA MET A 228 -16.08 26.05 11.26
C MET A 228 -17.48 26.69 11.34
N LYS A 229 -18.54 25.95 10.98
CA LYS A 229 -19.92 26.46 11.14
C LYS A 229 -20.27 26.74 12.59
N LYS A 230 -19.87 25.88 13.53
CA LYS A 230 -20.11 26.12 14.96
C LYS A 230 -19.37 27.34 15.50
N LEU A 231 -18.16 27.61 15.02
CA LEU A 231 -17.40 28.82 15.40
C LEU A 231 -18.06 30.10 14.88
N ARG A 232 -18.54 30.09 13.63
CA ARG A 232 -19.25 31.25 13.04
C ARG A 232 -20.59 31.56 13.72
N LEU A 233 -21.22 30.59 14.37
CA LEU A 233 -22.48 30.78 15.11
C LEU A 233 -22.26 31.25 16.56
N LYS A 234 -21.01 31.28 17.03
CA LYS A 234 -20.64 31.77 18.37
C LYS A 234 -20.15 33.22 18.37
N ILE A 235 -20.02 33.83 17.20
CA ILE A 235 -19.69 35.25 16.96
C ILE A 235 -20.99 35.93 16.54
#